data_AF-A0A5K1K4W8-F1
#
_entry.id   AF-A0A5K1K4W8-F1
#
_cell.length_a   1.000
_cell.length_b   1.000
_cell.length_c   1.000
_cell.angle_alpha   90.00
_cell.angle_beta   90.00
_cell.angle_gamma   90.00
#
_symmetry.space_group_name_H-M   'P 1'
#
loop_
_entity.id
_entity.type
_entity.pdbx_description
1 polymer ?
#
loop_
_entity_poly.entity_id
_entity_poly.type
_entity_poly.pdbx_seq_one_letter_code
_entity_poly.pdbx_strand_id
1 'polypeptide(L)'
;QYPSHSLSVAPNQYTTGANISSWAFLTTRLLLVALTSSEDDEKPGSTVYLPHLAVIDIPSESHAPSKSPRPVPVSDANTVCAFHFPDLMDDIMVLNMDILSGGGPSGPNDWNPPFPGGPSSTPFSPSSDPDHRLFLVKLHAVREYRNVMSMRVLVPASTFLRALSRSESESEPESESESAPANSVPTRRDFVWAEWGEHGARCFATVCDVSFASGGACAVHGTVFVTKRADRVSPDGRVQIVVTMRDFNQLALRRRALAADCEYEVGGEDSESSTVPRGDEEEIACVRVVEEATVLEHAGWFKEEMTTSLPYTERVLVLLAERGHDGNWVMVMLTVDALMLTTY
;
A
#
# COMPACT_ATOMS: atom_id res chain seq x y z
N GLN A 1 -17.60 22.49 1.23
CA GLN A 1 -16.22 22.99 1.44
C GLN A 1 -15.43 21.83 2.01
N TYR A 2 -14.52 21.27 1.23
CA TYR A 2 -13.59 20.26 1.74
C TYR A 2 -12.50 20.95 2.56
N PRO A 3 -12.08 20.39 3.71
CA PRO A 3 -10.99 20.94 4.49
C PRO A 3 -9.71 20.98 3.65
N SER A 4 -9.02 22.12 3.62
CA SER A 4 -7.69 22.19 3.00
C SER A 4 -6.68 21.50 3.92
N HIS A 5 -6.07 20.43 3.45
CA HIS A 5 -5.01 19.73 4.17
C HIS A 5 -3.67 20.46 3.98
N SER A 6 -2.92 20.62 5.08
CA SER A 6 -1.56 21.16 5.09
C SER A 6 -0.60 20.12 5.66
N LEU A 7 0.58 20.02 5.04
CA LEU A 7 1.61 19.05 5.36
C LEU A 7 2.91 19.76 5.72
N SER A 8 3.56 19.40 6.83
CA SER A 8 4.97 19.73 7.12
C SER A 8 5.91 18.61 6.64
N VAL A 9 6.79 18.89 5.68
CA VAL A 9 7.66 17.90 5.03
C VAL A 9 9.10 17.95 5.56
N ALA A 10 9.55 19.14 5.99
CA ALA A 10 10.89 19.42 6.50
C ALA A 10 10.80 20.56 7.53
N PRO A 11 11.82 20.80 8.38
CA PRO A 11 11.79 21.90 9.35
C PRO A 11 11.51 23.29 8.75
N ASN A 12 11.60 23.46 7.42
CA ASN A 12 11.26 24.71 6.74
C ASN A 12 10.39 24.57 5.47
N GLN A 13 9.68 23.46 5.26
CA GLN A 13 8.82 23.33 4.07
C GLN A 13 7.48 22.69 4.42
N TYR A 14 6.40 23.37 4.01
CA TYR A 14 5.04 22.84 4.10
C TYR A 14 4.44 22.75 2.70
N THR A 15 3.89 21.60 2.33
CA THR A 15 3.15 21.45 1.07
C THR A 15 1.66 21.61 1.35
N THR A 16 0.97 22.43 0.57
CA THR A 16 -0.48 22.65 0.72
C THR A 16 -1.22 22.39 -0.58
N GLY A 17 -2.42 21.82 -0.48
CA GLY A 17 -3.27 21.58 -1.64
C GLY A 17 -4.60 20.96 -1.20
N ALA A 18 -5.70 21.43 -1.80
CA ALA A 18 -7.03 20.87 -1.52
C ALA A 18 -7.16 19.40 -1.94
N ASN A 19 -6.28 18.94 -2.83
CA ASN A 19 -6.32 17.60 -3.41
C ASN A 19 -5.34 16.62 -2.75
N ILE A 20 -4.60 17.04 -1.71
CA ILE A 20 -3.75 16.13 -0.94
C ILE A 20 -4.62 15.42 0.09
N SER A 21 -4.84 14.13 -0.11
CA SER A 21 -5.56 13.30 0.85
C SER A 21 -4.60 12.66 1.86
N SER A 22 -3.45 12.18 1.40
CA SER A 22 -2.49 11.46 2.23
C SER A 22 -1.09 11.46 1.61
N TRP A 23 -0.07 11.13 2.39
CA TRP A 23 1.33 11.13 1.95
C TRP A 23 2.15 10.17 2.81
N ALA A 24 3.28 9.72 2.27
CA ALA A 24 4.29 8.97 2.99
C ALA A 24 5.67 9.20 2.37
N PHE A 25 6.73 9.14 3.19
CA PHE A 25 8.09 9.19 2.66
C PHE A 25 8.41 7.92 1.88
N LEU A 26 8.77 8.04 0.60
CA LEU A 26 9.33 6.95 -0.18
C LEU A 26 10.81 6.73 0.18
N THR A 27 11.57 7.82 0.25
CA THR A 27 12.93 7.87 0.78
C THR A 27 13.06 9.06 1.73
N THR A 28 14.27 9.36 2.23
CA THR A 28 14.52 10.60 2.96
C THR A 28 14.36 11.87 2.10
N ARG A 29 14.37 11.71 0.78
CA ARG A 29 14.30 12.78 -0.22
C ARG A 29 13.01 12.76 -1.03
N LEU A 30 12.43 11.59 -1.25
CA LEU A 30 11.25 11.42 -2.09
C LEU A 30 10.00 11.26 -1.23
N LEU A 31 8.98 12.06 -1.52
CA LEU A 31 7.66 12.00 -0.90
C LEU A 31 6.66 11.39 -1.87
N LEU A 32 5.94 10.37 -1.44
CA LEU A 32 4.80 9.82 -2.16
C LEU A 32 3.53 10.51 -1.66
N VAL A 33 2.74 11.09 -2.58
CA VAL A 33 1.52 11.84 -2.25
C VAL A 33 0.34 11.24 -2.99
N ALA A 34 -0.74 10.95 -2.28
CA ALA A 34 -2.01 10.56 -2.87
C ALA A 34 -2.76 11.82 -3.30
N LEU A 35 -3.13 11.84 -4.58
CA LEU A 35 -3.84 12.92 -5.20
C LEU A 35 -5.09 12.38 -5.89
N THR A 36 -6.14 13.19 -5.90
CA THR A 36 -7.32 12.97 -6.74
C THR A 36 -7.51 14.23 -7.57
N SER A 37 -7.28 14.13 -8.88
CA SER A 37 -7.69 15.17 -9.83
C SER A 37 -9.12 14.91 -10.28
N SER A 38 -9.80 15.99 -10.64
CA SER A 38 -11.10 15.96 -11.30
C SER A 38 -10.98 16.64 -12.64
N GLU A 39 -11.46 15.99 -13.69
CA GLU A 39 -11.60 16.57 -15.03
C GLU A 39 -13.09 16.70 -15.36
N ASP A 40 -13.47 17.85 -15.90
CA ASP A 40 -14.82 18.03 -16.43
C ASP A 40 -14.94 17.22 -17.72
N ASP A 41 -15.84 16.23 -17.75
CA ASP A 41 -16.11 15.45 -18.95
C ASP A 41 -16.83 16.33 -20.00
N GLU A 42 -16.69 15.98 -21.28
CA GLU A 42 -17.45 16.64 -22.36
C GLU A 42 -18.97 16.49 -22.15
N LYS A 43 -19.40 15.48 -21.39
CA LYS A 43 -20.79 15.29 -20.98
C LYS A 43 -21.17 16.27 -19.86
N PRO A 44 -22.17 17.15 -20.07
CA PRO A 44 -22.57 18.12 -19.06
C PRO A 44 -22.98 17.44 -17.76
N GLY A 45 -22.28 17.76 -16.67
CA GLY A 45 -22.58 17.24 -15.33
C GLY A 45 -21.91 15.92 -14.98
N SER A 46 -21.01 15.39 -15.82
CA SER A 46 -20.13 14.28 -15.45
C SER A 46 -18.75 14.82 -15.08
N THR A 47 -18.26 14.43 -13.91
CA THR A 47 -16.90 14.74 -13.44
C THR A 47 -16.15 13.43 -13.35
N VAL A 48 -15.03 13.32 -14.06
CA VAL A 48 -14.16 12.15 -14.02
C VAL A 48 -13.13 12.35 -12.92
N TYR A 49 -13.02 11.36 -12.03
CA TYR A 49 -12.03 11.38 -10.95
C TYR A 49 -10.83 10.51 -11.34
N LEU A 50 -9.63 11.08 -11.23
CA LEU A 50 -8.38 10.43 -11.63
C LEU A 50 -7.48 10.28 -10.39
N PRO A 51 -7.64 9.19 -9.61
CA PRO A 51 -6.77 8.92 -8.49
C PRO A 51 -5.37 8.55 -9.00
N HIS A 52 -4.34 9.17 -8.42
CA HIS A 52 -2.95 8.88 -8.76
C HIS A 52 -2.01 9.14 -7.58
N LEU A 53 -0.82 8.57 -7.65
CA LEU A 53 0.26 8.81 -6.70
C LEU A 53 1.31 9.69 -7.35
N ALA A 54 1.60 10.86 -6.77
CA ALA A 54 2.70 11.72 -7.23
C ALA A 54 3.95 11.50 -6.37
N VAL A 55 5.11 11.48 -7.00
CA VAL A 55 6.40 11.53 -6.30
C VAL A 55 6.95 12.94 -6.36
N ILE A 56 7.16 13.54 -5.19
CA ILE A 56 7.73 14.87 -5.03
C ILE A 56 9.15 14.73 -4.52
N ASP A 57 10.10 15.36 -5.20
CA ASP A 57 11.49 15.47 -4.74
C ASP A 57 11.62 16.65 -3.77
N ILE A 58 12.02 16.34 -2.53
CA ILE A 58 12.30 17.32 -1.49
C ILE A 58 13.77 17.70 -1.61
N PRO A 59 14.10 18.92 -2.05
CA PRO A 59 15.48 19.34 -2.16
C PRO A 59 16.16 19.25 -0.78
N SER A 60 17.36 18.67 -0.72
CA SER A 60 18.16 18.71 0.49
C SER A 60 18.54 20.17 0.79
N GLU A 61 17.97 20.75 1.85
CA GLU A 61 18.15 22.16 2.25
C GLU A 61 19.58 22.47 2.76
N SER A 62 20.64 21.87 2.22
CA SER A 62 22.01 22.13 2.66
C SER A 62 22.50 23.56 2.35
N HIS A 63 21.74 24.38 1.60
CA HIS A 63 22.24 25.67 1.10
C HIS A 63 21.32 26.90 1.22
N ALA A 64 20.12 26.82 1.79
CA ALA A 64 19.23 27.99 1.87
C ALA A 64 19.04 28.52 3.31
N PRO A 65 19.64 29.67 3.68
CA PRO A 65 19.38 30.33 4.96
C PRO A 65 18.04 31.09 4.91
N SER A 66 16.92 30.39 4.72
CA SER A 66 15.59 30.98 4.84
C SER A 66 15.11 30.86 6.29
N LYS A 67 14.86 32.00 6.94
CA LYS A 67 14.42 32.08 8.35
C LYS A 67 12.95 31.73 8.59
N SER A 68 12.21 31.30 7.56
CA SER A 68 10.81 30.91 7.73
C SER A 68 10.39 29.86 6.73
N PRO A 69 9.63 28.82 7.15
CA PRO A 69 8.99 27.90 6.24
C PRO A 69 8.01 28.62 5.33
N ARG A 70 8.12 28.44 4.01
CA ARG A 70 7.12 28.95 3.06
C ARG A 70 6.25 27.78 2.57
N PRO A 71 4.91 27.89 2.66
CA PRO A 71 4.01 26.94 2.03
C PRO A 71 4.25 26.89 0.52
N VAL A 72 4.42 25.70 -0.04
CA VAL A 72 4.54 25.46 -1.48
C VAL A 72 3.28 24.73 -1.95
N PRO A 73 2.50 25.30 -2.87
CA PRO A 73 1.39 24.60 -3.50
C PRO A 73 1.87 23.29 -4.16
N VAL A 74 1.07 22.23 -4.16
CA VAL A 74 1.41 20.98 -4.87
C VAL A 74 1.70 21.20 -6.36
N SER A 75 0.98 22.12 -6.99
CA SER A 75 1.20 22.52 -8.40
C SER A 75 2.61 23.04 -8.65
N ASP A 76 3.22 23.62 -7.62
CA ASP A 76 4.53 24.27 -7.66
C ASP A 76 5.61 23.36 -7.06
N ALA A 77 5.23 22.19 -6.55
CA ALA A 77 6.15 21.22 -5.99
C ALA A 77 6.94 20.53 -7.10
N ASN A 78 8.18 20.15 -6.80
CA ASN A 78 9.07 19.47 -7.72
C ASN A 78 8.62 18.01 -7.93
N THR A 79 7.54 17.84 -8.69
CA THR A 79 6.96 16.53 -8.96
C THR A 79 7.79 15.83 -10.01
N VAL A 80 8.41 14.72 -9.63
CA VAL A 80 9.30 13.92 -10.47
C VAL A 80 8.49 13.08 -11.45
N CYS A 81 7.46 12.41 -10.96
CA CYS A 81 6.58 11.55 -11.76
C CYS A 81 5.22 11.37 -11.09
N ALA A 82 4.25 10.83 -11.83
CA ALA A 82 3.00 10.30 -11.28
C ALA A 82 2.78 8.84 -11.67
N PHE A 83 2.08 8.10 -10.82
CA PHE A 83 1.66 6.72 -11.01
C PHE A 83 0.13 6.68 -11.05
N HIS A 84 -0.41 6.45 -12.24
CA HIS A 84 -1.84 6.50 -12.50
C HIS A 84 -2.50 5.15 -12.29
N PHE A 85 -3.69 5.17 -11.70
CA PHE A 85 -4.60 4.02 -11.70
C PHE A 85 -5.32 3.92 -13.04
N PRO A 86 -5.90 2.75 -13.39
CA PRO A 86 -6.79 2.67 -14.54
C PRO A 86 -8.00 3.60 -14.40
N ASP A 87 -8.61 3.95 -15.52
CA ASP A 87 -9.80 4.79 -15.53
C ASP A 87 -10.94 4.15 -14.75
N LEU A 88 -11.55 4.93 -13.86
CA LEU A 88 -12.73 4.52 -13.11
C LEU A 88 -13.97 4.51 -14.01
N MET A 89 -14.97 3.69 -13.67
CA MET A 89 -16.28 3.76 -14.31
C MET A 89 -16.92 5.14 -14.11
N ASP A 90 -17.71 5.59 -15.10
CA ASP A 90 -18.33 6.93 -15.11
C ASP A 90 -19.28 7.18 -13.92
N ASP A 91 -19.78 6.12 -13.28
CA ASP A 91 -20.70 6.17 -12.13
C ASP A 91 -19.99 6.07 -10.76
N ILE A 92 -18.66 6.10 -10.76
CA ILE A 92 -17.82 6.05 -9.55
C ILE A 92 -17.26 7.41 -9.20
N MET A 93 -17.52 7.83 -7.97
CA MET A 93 -16.95 9.04 -7.38
C MET A 93 -15.93 8.65 -6.30
N VAL A 94 -14.68 9.10 -6.46
CA VAL A 94 -13.64 8.92 -5.43
C VAL A 94 -13.94 9.83 -4.24
N LEU A 95 -14.04 9.24 -3.06
CA LEU A 95 -14.27 9.95 -1.80
C LEU A 95 -12.95 10.33 -1.13
N ASN A 96 -12.00 9.39 -1.09
CA ASN A 96 -10.70 9.59 -0.46
C ASN A 96 -9.67 8.58 -0.96
N MET A 97 -8.39 8.93 -0.80
CA MET A 97 -7.26 8.05 -1.09
C MET A 97 -6.18 8.17 -0.02
N ASP A 98 -5.92 7.08 0.72
CA ASP A 98 -5.00 7.10 1.86
C ASP A 98 -3.75 6.27 1.58
N ILE A 99 -2.59 6.73 2.05
CA ILE A 99 -1.32 5.99 2.02
C ILE A 99 -0.92 5.65 3.45
N LEU A 100 -0.68 4.37 3.70
CA LEU A 100 -0.19 3.87 4.98
C LEU A 100 1.16 3.19 4.78
N SER A 101 2.12 3.56 5.61
CA SER A 101 3.53 3.18 5.48
C SER A 101 4.13 3.02 6.89
N GLY A 102 3.60 2.09 7.69
CA GLY A 102 4.09 1.82 9.05
C GLY A 102 3.00 1.33 10.01
N GLY A 103 3.43 0.76 11.14
CA GLY A 103 2.59 0.05 12.11
C GLY A 103 1.73 0.92 13.03
N GLY A 104 1.28 2.10 12.59
CA GLY A 104 0.40 2.96 13.38
C GLY A 104 -1.09 2.68 13.09
N PRO A 105 -1.99 2.77 14.09
CA PRO A 105 -3.42 2.82 13.82
C PRO A 105 -3.75 3.96 12.85
N SER A 106 -4.55 3.66 11.82
CA SER A 106 -4.86 4.60 10.73
C SER A 106 -6.00 5.57 11.02
N GLY A 107 -6.54 5.58 12.25
CA GLY A 107 -7.68 6.42 12.61
C GLY A 107 -7.26 7.72 13.30
N PRO A 108 -7.88 8.87 12.97
CA PRO A 108 -7.60 10.15 13.61
C PRO A 108 -7.92 10.18 15.12
N ASN A 109 -8.69 9.21 15.63
CA ASN A 109 -9.02 9.04 17.06
C ASN A 109 -8.31 7.83 17.71
N ASP A 110 -7.55 7.04 16.95
CA ASP A 110 -7.00 5.76 17.42
C ASP A 110 -5.56 5.87 17.91
N TRP A 111 -4.93 7.04 17.76
CA TRP A 111 -3.60 7.33 18.28
C TRP A 111 -3.67 7.86 19.71
N ASN A 112 -3.97 6.98 20.67
CA ASN A 112 -3.48 7.17 22.03
C ASN A 112 -2.24 6.28 22.18
N PRO A 113 -1.01 6.84 22.24
CA PRO A 113 0.16 6.02 22.53
C PRO A 113 -0.10 5.28 23.85
N PRO A 114 0.05 3.95 23.90
CA PRO A 114 -0.30 3.16 25.10
C PRO A 114 0.58 3.48 26.32
N PHE A 115 1.60 4.35 26.17
CA PHE A 115 2.53 4.69 27.24
C PHE A 115 2.69 6.20 27.40
N PRO A 116 2.19 6.78 28.51
CA PRO A 116 2.55 8.14 28.90
C PRO A 116 3.97 8.12 29.49
N GLY A 117 4.96 8.68 28.79
CA GLY A 117 6.25 9.07 29.41
C GLY A 117 7.56 8.67 28.71
N GLY A 118 7.55 8.05 27.53
CA GLY A 118 8.78 7.81 26.76
C GLY A 118 9.20 9.03 25.93
N PRO A 119 10.51 9.34 25.77
CA PRO A 119 10.94 10.36 24.82
C PRO A 119 10.41 9.98 23.44
N SER A 120 9.75 10.93 22.79
CA SER A 120 9.07 10.78 21.51
C SER A 120 10.07 10.43 20.41
N SER A 121 10.50 9.16 20.31
CA SER A 121 10.97 8.65 19.03
C SER A 121 9.72 8.60 18.18
N THR A 122 9.59 9.55 17.26
CA THR A 122 8.62 9.48 16.17
C THR A 122 8.64 8.04 15.64
N PRO A 123 7.51 7.32 15.64
CA PRO A 123 7.44 5.90 15.25
C PRO A 123 7.84 5.68 13.78
N PHE A 124 8.04 6.76 13.04
CA PHE A 124 8.67 6.82 11.73
C PHE A 124 10.19 6.83 11.86
N SER A 125 10.80 5.76 12.38
CA SER A 125 12.12 5.45 11.84
C SER A 125 11.83 4.73 10.53
N PRO A 126 11.95 5.38 9.35
CA PRO A 126 11.92 4.65 8.11
C PRO A 126 12.88 3.48 8.29
N SER A 127 12.42 2.26 8.02
CA SER A 127 13.33 1.12 7.84
C SER A 127 14.58 1.64 7.16
N SER A 128 15.76 1.41 7.75
CA SER A 128 17.02 1.92 7.21
C SER A 128 17.22 1.49 5.75
N ASP A 129 16.54 0.42 5.36
CA ASP A 129 16.37 0.02 3.98
C ASP A 129 14.99 0.44 3.44
N PRO A 130 14.89 1.47 2.57
CA PRO A 130 13.64 1.85 1.94
C PRO A 130 13.07 0.74 1.06
N ASP A 131 13.88 -0.17 0.50
CA ASP A 131 13.43 -1.21 -0.43
C ASP A 131 12.55 -2.27 0.26
N HIS A 132 12.67 -2.41 1.58
CA HIS A 132 11.93 -3.35 2.40
C HIS A 132 10.65 -2.78 3.02
N ARG A 133 10.11 -1.72 2.41
CA ARG A 133 8.86 -1.13 2.86
C ARG A 133 7.68 -1.50 1.97
N LEU A 134 6.55 -1.78 2.59
CA LEU A 134 5.26 -1.94 1.93
C LEU A 134 4.39 -0.70 2.18
N PHE A 135 3.83 -0.14 1.12
CA PHE A 135 2.79 0.86 1.17
C PHE A 135 1.43 0.18 1.03
N LEU A 136 0.48 0.56 1.86
CA LEU A 136 -0.94 0.25 1.67
C LEU A 136 -1.64 1.51 1.20
N VAL A 137 -2.05 1.51 -0.06
CA VAL A 137 -2.87 2.55 -0.67
C VAL A 137 -4.33 2.13 -0.59
N LYS A 138 -5.16 2.89 0.13
CA LYS A 138 -6.60 2.66 0.23
C LYS A 138 -7.33 3.65 -0.65
N LEU A 139 -8.12 3.15 -1.59
CA LEU A 139 -9.03 3.97 -2.37
C LEU A 139 -10.45 3.76 -1.84
N HIS A 140 -11.11 4.85 -1.48
CA HIS A 140 -12.51 4.87 -1.05
C HIS A 140 -13.33 5.58 -2.11
N ALA A 141 -14.37 4.92 -2.58
CA ALA A 141 -15.24 5.48 -3.61
C ALA A 141 -16.71 5.16 -3.31
N VAL A 142 -17.61 5.88 -3.97
CA VAL A 142 -19.04 5.59 -3.96
C VAL A 142 -19.51 5.38 -5.39
N ARG A 143 -20.34 4.35 -5.59
CA ARG A 143 -21.02 4.07 -6.85
C ARG A 143 -22.50 4.40 -6.73
N GLU A 144 -23.02 5.16 -7.69
CA GLU A 144 -24.43 5.59 -7.74
C GLU A 144 -24.96 6.20 -6.42
N TYR A 145 -24.08 6.82 -5.63
CA TYR A 145 -24.37 7.38 -4.30
C TYR A 145 -24.90 6.40 -3.23
N ARG A 146 -24.88 5.09 -3.49
CA ARG A 146 -25.46 4.07 -2.61
C ARG A 146 -24.45 3.07 -2.10
N ASN A 147 -23.49 2.70 -2.95
CA ASN A 147 -22.57 1.62 -2.65
C ASN A 147 -21.20 2.21 -2.32
N VAL A 148 -20.83 2.19 -1.04
CA VAL A 148 -19.47 2.57 -0.62
C VAL A 148 -18.54 1.40 -0.89
N MET A 149 -17.49 1.67 -1.65
CA MET A 149 -16.54 0.67 -2.10
C MET A 149 -15.16 1.03 -1.54
N SER A 150 -14.39 0.01 -1.15
CA SER A 150 -13.00 0.19 -0.74
C SER A 150 -12.08 -0.79 -1.47
N MET A 151 -11.03 -0.24 -2.08
CA MET A 151 -9.94 -1.00 -2.68
C MET A 151 -8.68 -0.78 -1.87
N ARG A 152 -7.92 -1.86 -1.65
CA ARG A 152 -6.60 -1.84 -0.99
C ARG A 152 -5.56 -2.27 -2.00
N VAL A 153 -4.51 -1.49 -2.16
CA VAL A 153 -3.40 -1.77 -3.06
C VAL A 153 -2.12 -1.79 -2.25
N LEU A 154 -1.46 -2.94 -2.22
CA LEU A 154 -0.19 -3.14 -1.54
C LEU A 154 0.93 -2.97 -2.55
N VAL A 155 1.85 -2.03 -2.28
CA VAL A 155 2.92 -1.64 -3.20
C VAL A 155 4.24 -1.59 -2.46
N PRO A 156 5.22 -2.46 -2.78
CA PRO A 156 6.57 -2.32 -2.27
C PRO A 156 7.20 -1.00 -2.73
N ALA A 157 8.00 -0.38 -1.87
CA ALA A 157 8.75 0.83 -2.22
C ALA A 157 9.63 0.63 -3.46
N SER A 158 10.22 -0.56 -3.58
CA SER A 158 11.07 -0.95 -4.72
C SER A 158 10.34 -0.89 -6.06
N THR A 159 9.00 -0.98 -6.09
CA THR A 159 8.20 -0.77 -7.31
C THR A 159 8.36 0.66 -7.82
N PHE A 160 8.14 1.65 -6.94
CA PHE A 160 8.27 3.07 -7.30
C PHE A 160 9.72 3.44 -7.62
N LEU A 161 10.67 2.96 -6.81
CA LEU A 161 12.09 3.25 -6.99
C LEU A 161 12.62 2.69 -8.30
N ARG A 162 12.23 1.47 -8.69
CA ARG A 162 12.60 0.88 -9.98
C ARG A 162 12.05 1.67 -11.17
N ALA A 163 10.80 2.14 -11.08
CA ALA A 163 10.21 2.96 -12.13
C ALA A 163 10.97 4.28 -12.31
N LEU A 164 11.32 4.94 -11.20
CA LEU A 164 12.15 6.16 -11.19
C LEU A 164 13.51 5.92 -11.85
N SER A 165 14.23 4.85 -11.47
CA SER A 165 15.54 4.54 -12.06
C SER A 165 15.48 4.26 -13.56
N ARG A 166 14.39 3.62 -14.05
CA ARG A 166 14.20 3.39 -15.49
C ARG A 166 14.00 4.69 -16.26
N SER A 167 13.25 5.63 -15.68
CA SER A 167 13.02 6.94 -16.29
C SER A 167 14.32 7.72 -16.47
N GLU A 168 15.25 7.62 -15.51
CA GLU A 168 16.56 8.26 -15.61
C GLU A 168 17.38 7.65 -16.75
N SER A 169 17.39 6.32 -16.89
CA SER A 169 18.14 5.64 -17.95
C SER A 169 17.60 5.90 -19.36
N GLU A 170 16.29 6.00 -19.54
CA GLU A 170 15.68 6.26 -20.86
C GLU A 170 15.81 7.72 -21.30
N SER A 171 16.13 8.62 -20.37
CA SER A 171 16.32 10.05 -20.65
C SER A 171 17.71 10.40 -21.18
N GLU A 172 18.65 9.46 -21.22
CA GLU A 172 19.94 9.66 -21.92
C GLU A 172 19.71 9.52 -23.44
N PRO A 173 19.82 10.61 -24.21
CA PRO A 173 19.49 10.57 -25.62
C PRO A 173 20.53 9.73 -26.39
N GLU A 174 20.11 8.60 -26.96
CA GLU A 174 20.87 7.86 -27.98
C GLU A 174 21.00 8.63 -29.32
N SER A 175 20.93 9.96 -29.29
CA SER A 175 21.00 10.79 -30.48
C SER A 175 21.80 12.04 -30.17
N GLU A 176 23.06 12.03 -30.61
CA GLU A 176 23.94 13.18 -30.85
C GLU A 176 23.35 14.18 -31.88
N SER A 177 22.05 14.48 -31.81
CA SER A 177 21.45 15.58 -32.57
C SER A 177 21.67 16.88 -31.81
N GLU A 178 22.79 17.52 -32.14
CA GLU A 178 23.41 18.74 -31.63
C GLU A 178 22.56 20.04 -31.56
N SER A 179 21.22 19.99 -31.45
CA SER A 179 20.41 21.22 -31.52
C SER A 179 19.18 21.29 -30.61
N ALA A 180 19.16 20.58 -29.48
CA ALA A 180 18.19 20.90 -28.43
C ALA A 180 18.72 22.06 -27.56
N PRO A 181 17.94 23.14 -27.35
CA PRO A 181 18.37 24.26 -26.52
C PRO A 181 18.65 23.78 -25.08
N ALA A 182 19.79 24.19 -24.52
CA ALA A 182 20.33 23.76 -23.21
C ALA A 182 19.44 24.01 -21.97
N ASN A 183 18.19 24.43 -22.17
CA ASN A 183 17.23 24.78 -21.12
C ASN A 183 15.89 24.03 -21.22
N SER A 184 15.78 22.94 -22.00
CA SER A 184 14.56 22.13 -21.96
C SER A 184 14.48 21.41 -20.61
N VAL A 185 13.55 21.83 -19.76
CA VAL A 185 13.22 21.15 -18.52
C VAL A 185 12.89 19.68 -18.85
N PRO A 186 13.52 18.69 -18.19
CA PRO A 186 13.24 17.29 -18.43
C PRO A 186 11.74 17.05 -18.34
N THR A 187 11.18 16.41 -19.36
CA THR A 187 9.74 16.18 -19.43
C THR A 187 9.36 15.21 -18.32
N ARG A 188 8.48 15.64 -17.42
CA ARG A 188 7.94 14.82 -16.34
C ARG A 188 7.32 13.56 -16.95
N ARG A 189 7.81 12.39 -16.53
CA ARG A 189 7.25 11.10 -16.95
C ARG A 189 6.13 10.69 -16.01
N ASP A 190 5.01 10.32 -16.60
CA ASP A 190 3.91 9.70 -15.88
C ASP A 190 3.85 8.21 -16.26
N PHE A 191 3.52 7.36 -15.29
CA PHE A 191 3.47 5.91 -15.44
C PHE A 191 2.02 5.43 -15.42
N VAL A 192 1.63 4.66 -16.43
CA VAL A 192 0.30 4.00 -16.47
C VAL A 192 0.32 2.69 -15.68
N TRP A 193 -0.85 2.19 -15.30
CA TRP A 193 -0.99 0.98 -14.47
C TRP A 193 -0.17 -0.22 -14.97
N ALA A 194 -0.16 -0.46 -16.28
CA ALA A 194 0.59 -1.56 -16.90
C ALA A 194 2.11 -1.47 -16.65
N GLU A 195 2.68 -0.26 -16.48
CA GLU A 195 4.12 -0.08 -16.28
C GLU A 195 4.57 -0.31 -14.83
N TRP A 196 3.70 -0.04 -13.85
CA TRP A 196 4.07 -0.05 -12.43
C TRP A 196 3.22 -0.96 -11.55
N GLY A 197 1.93 -1.09 -11.84
CA GLY A 197 0.95 -1.76 -10.99
C GLY A 197 0.80 -3.25 -11.25
N GLU A 198 0.77 -3.66 -12.53
CA GLU A 198 0.45 -5.05 -12.93
C GLU A 198 1.36 -6.10 -12.26
N HIS A 199 2.66 -5.82 -12.22
CA HIS A 199 3.66 -6.70 -11.59
C HIS A 199 4.23 -6.15 -10.28
N GLY A 200 4.01 -4.86 -10.01
CA GLY A 200 4.58 -4.16 -8.87
C GLY A 200 3.63 -3.99 -7.69
N ALA A 201 2.37 -4.37 -7.82
CA ALA A 201 1.37 -4.23 -6.77
C ALA A 201 0.51 -5.49 -6.60
N ARG A 202 -0.18 -5.56 -5.44
CA ARG A 202 -1.26 -6.53 -5.19
C ARG A 202 -2.52 -5.81 -4.76
N CYS A 203 -3.63 -6.06 -5.46
CA CYS A 203 -4.91 -5.42 -5.17
C CYS A 203 -5.89 -6.36 -4.46
N PHE A 204 -6.64 -5.80 -3.53
CA PHE A 204 -7.73 -6.45 -2.82
C PHE A 204 -8.93 -5.49 -2.82
N ALA A 205 -9.96 -5.78 -3.61
CA ALA A 205 -11.20 -5.04 -3.58
C ALA A 205 -12.17 -5.68 -2.57
N THR A 206 -12.82 -4.85 -1.77
CA THR A 206 -13.92 -5.26 -0.90
C THR A 206 -15.11 -4.35 -1.16
N VAL A 207 -16.22 -4.93 -1.60
CA VAL A 207 -17.52 -4.25 -1.56
C VAL A 207 -17.98 -4.29 -0.11
N CYS A 208 -17.89 -3.15 0.57
CA CYS A 208 -18.37 -3.04 1.95
C CYS A 208 -19.85 -2.73 1.90
N ASP A 209 -20.68 -3.61 2.46
CA ASP A 209 -22.02 -3.18 2.85
C ASP A 209 -21.84 -2.10 3.93
N VAL A 210 -22.58 -0.99 3.86
CA VAL A 210 -22.34 0.21 4.68
C VAL A 210 -22.34 -0.12 6.18
N SER A 211 -23.04 -1.18 6.57
CA SER A 211 -23.13 -1.71 7.94
C SER A 211 -21.87 -2.45 8.44
N PHE A 212 -20.99 -2.91 7.55
CA PHE A 212 -19.75 -3.65 7.85
C PHE A 212 -18.50 -2.91 7.38
N ALA A 213 -18.63 -1.63 7.05
CA ALA A 213 -17.52 -0.77 6.62
C ALA A 213 -16.45 -0.51 7.71
N SER A 214 -16.67 -1.01 8.93
CA SER A 214 -15.60 -1.42 9.86
C SER A 214 -14.92 -2.65 9.26
N GLY A 215 -14.15 -2.50 8.19
CA GLY A 215 -12.80 -2.01 8.38
C GLY A 215 -12.00 -3.05 9.18
N GLY A 216 -12.09 -4.33 8.81
CA GLY A 216 -11.28 -5.39 9.41
C GLY A 216 -9.86 -4.87 9.58
N ALA A 217 -9.40 -4.79 10.83
CA ALA A 217 -8.18 -4.06 11.17
C ALA A 217 -7.06 -4.52 10.24
N CYS A 218 -6.51 -3.55 9.52
CA CYS A 218 -5.47 -3.73 8.53
C CYS A 218 -4.21 -3.08 9.10
N ALA A 219 -3.19 -3.88 9.36
CA ALA A 219 -1.90 -3.37 9.80
C ALA A 219 -0.83 -3.69 8.76
N VAL A 220 0.06 -2.73 8.54
CA VAL A 220 1.26 -2.91 7.72
C VAL A 220 2.46 -2.68 8.62
N HIS A 221 3.38 -3.64 8.63
CA HIS A 221 4.65 -3.52 9.35
C HIS A 221 5.78 -4.12 8.50
N GLY A 222 6.73 -3.27 8.09
CA GLY A 222 7.77 -3.67 7.14
C GLY A 222 7.16 -4.13 5.82
N THR A 223 7.35 -5.41 5.49
CA THR A 223 6.78 -6.08 4.30
C THR A 223 5.51 -6.88 4.59
N VAL A 224 5.06 -6.91 5.84
CA VAL A 224 3.95 -7.75 6.28
C VAL A 224 2.66 -6.93 6.32
N PHE A 225 1.62 -7.46 5.70
CA PHE A 225 0.26 -6.97 5.75
C PHE A 225 -0.64 -7.99 6.45
N VAL A 226 -1.43 -7.53 7.42
CA VAL A 226 -2.38 -8.40 8.12
C VAL A 226 -3.79 -7.90 7.95
N THR A 227 -4.69 -8.84 7.65
CA THR A 227 -6.14 -8.64 7.63
C THR A 227 -6.81 -9.53 8.64
N LYS A 228 -7.75 -8.96 9.40
CA LYS A 228 -8.69 -9.72 10.23
C LYS A 228 -10.03 -9.85 9.52
N ARG A 229 -10.61 -11.06 9.56
CA ARG A 229 -12.00 -11.33 9.20
C ARG A 229 -12.67 -12.09 10.33
N ALA A 230 -13.77 -11.58 10.86
CA ALA A 230 -14.67 -12.40 11.66
C ALA A 230 -15.45 -13.31 10.70
N ASP A 231 -15.34 -14.62 10.90
CA ASP A 231 -16.09 -15.62 10.16
C ASP A 231 -17.38 -15.99 10.92
N ARG A 232 -18.17 -16.88 10.32
CA ARG A 232 -19.44 -17.37 10.85
C ARG A 232 -19.29 -17.90 12.28
N VAL A 233 -20.38 -17.79 13.02
CA VAL A 233 -20.53 -18.45 14.31
C VAL A 233 -20.45 -19.97 14.07
N SER A 234 -19.48 -20.64 14.67
CA SER A 234 -19.35 -22.09 14.62
C SER A 234 -20.60 -22.76 15.22
N PRO A 235 -20.87 -24.05 14.92
CA PRO A 235 -22.07 -24.73 15.41
C PRO A 235 -22.25 -24.70 16.93
N ASP A 236 -21.16 -24.54 17.68
CA ASP A 236 -21.16 -24.43 19.15
C ASP A 236 -21.37 -22.99 19.68
N GLY A 237 -21.65 -22.03 18.79
CA GLY A 237 -21.95 -20.65 19.14
C GLY A 237 -20.73 -19.74 19.28
N ARG A 238 -19.51 -20.20 18.97
CA ARG A 238 -18.30 -19.35 19.07
C ARG A 238 -18.07 -18.58 17.78
N VAL A 239 -17.53 -17.37 17.90
CA VAL A 239 -17.11 -16.59 16.73
C VAL A 239 -15.72 -17.06 16.32
N GLN A 240 -15.58 -17.51 15.08
CA GLN A 240 -14.27 -17.83 14.50
C GLN A 240 -13.67 -16.55 13.93
N ILE A 241 -12.43 -16.24 14.31
CA ILE A 241 -11.70 -15.09 13.81
C ILE A 241 -10.56 -15.60 12.96
N VAL A 242 -10.58 -15.24 11.67
CA VAL A 242 -9.53 -15.58 10.73
C VAL A 242 -8.61 -14.38 10.60
N VAL A 243 -7.35 -14.56 10.96
CA VAL A 243 -6.28 -13.60 10.71
C VAL A 243 -5.44 -14.11 9.55
N THR A 244 -5.36 -13.31 8.49
CA THR A 244 -4.52 -13.63 7.33
C THR A 244 -3.34 -12.67 7.30
N MET A 245 -2.13 -13.23 7.37
CA MET A 245 -0.88 -12.52 7.24
C MET A 245 -0.32 -12.73 5.83
N ARG A 246 0.13 -11.66 5.19
CA ARG A 246 0.71 -11.66 3.86
C ARG A 246 2.06 -10.96 3.92
N ASP A 247 3.14 -11.70 3.71
CA ASP A 247 4.49 -11.18 3.72
C ASP A 247 5.00 -10.99 2.28
N PHE A 248 5.25 -9.74 1.92
CA PHE A 248 5.74 -9.30 0.62
C PHE A 248 7.27 -9.18 0.57
N ASN A 249 8.00 -9.85 1.46
CA ASN A 249 9.46 -9.89 1.43
C ASN A 249 9.99 -10.62 0.19
N GLN A 250 10.18 -9.86 -0.90
CA GLN A 250 10.64 -10.36 -2.20
C GLN A 250 12.03 -11.00 -2.13
N LEU A 251 12.86 -10.62 -1.15
CA LEU A 251 14.17 -11.26 -0.96
C LEU A 251 14.02 -12.66 -0.35
N ALA A 252 13.14 -12.80 0.65
CA ALA A 252 12.84 -14.10 1.25
C ALA A 252 12.20 -15.06 0.23
N LEU A 253 11.26 -14.56 -0.59
CA LEU A 253 10.65 -15.33 -1.68
C LEU A 253 11.69 -15.82 -2.70
N ARG A 254 12.57 -14.93 -3.18
CA ARG A 254 13.65 -15.32 -4.12
C ARG A 254 14.60 -16.35 -3.53
N ARG A 255 15.02 -16.19 -2.27
CA ARG A 255 15.89 -17.17 -1.59
C ARG A 255 15.23 -18.54 -1.48
N ARG A 256 13.91 -18.57 -1.21
CA ARG A 256 13.14 -19.81 -1.13
C ARG A 256 13.04 -20.50 -2.50
N ALA A 257 12.79 -19.74 -3.57
CA ALA A 257 12.74 -20.29 -4.92
C ALA A 257 14.09 -20.93 -5.30
N LEU A 258 15.20 -20.23 -5.07
CA LEU A 258 16.55 -20.76 -5.34
C LEU A 258 16.89 -22.02 -4.54
N ALA A 259 16.40 -22.12 -3.29
CA ALA A 259 16.60 -23.32 -2.47
C ALA A 259 15.81 -24.52 -3.00
N ALA A 260 14.57 -24.30 -3.48
CA ALA A 260 13.74 -25.35 -4.04
C ALA A 260 14.32 -25.94 -5.34
N ASP A 261 14.95 -25.10 -6.17
CA ASP A 261 15.60 -25.55 -7.41
C ASP A 261 16.80 -26.48 -7.12
N CYS A 262 17.59 -26.18 -6.09
CA CYS A 262 18.74 -27.00 -5.70
C CYS A 262 18.35 -28.38 -5.14
N GLU A 263 17.22 -28.50 -4.46
CA GLU A 263 16.73 -29.79 -3.93
C GLU A 263 16.28 -30.74 -5.05
N TYR A 264 15.81 -30.18 -6.17
CA TYR A 264 15.36 -30.98 -7.32
C TYR A 264 16.52 -31.60 -8.11
N GLU A 265 17.68 -30.94 -8.16
CA GLU A 265 18.85 -31.43 -8.93
C GLU A 265 19.68 -32.49 -8.19
N VAL A 266 19.57 -32.59 -6.85
CA VAL A 266 20.36 -33.53 -6.03
C VAL A 266 19.59 -34.81 -5.69
N GLY A 267 18.29 -34.87 -6.00
CA GLY A 267 17.42 -36.03 -5.84
C GLY A 267 17.59 -37.07 -6.94
N GLY A 268 18.74 -37.74 -6.98
CA GLY A 268 18.88 -39.03 -7.67
C GLY A 268 17.83 -40.03 -7.17
N GLU A 269 17.36 -40.87 -8.08
CA GLU A 269 16.11 -41.66 -8.09
C GLU A 269 15.87 -42.66 -6.92
N ASP A 270 16.61 -42.60 -5.81
CA ASP A 270 16.67 -43.69 -4.80
C ASP A 270 16.30 -43.30 -3.35
N SER A 271 15.72 -42.12 -3.07
CA SER A 271 15.29 -41.77 -1.69
C SER A 271 13.78 -41.85 -1.48
N GLU A 272 13.27 -43.08 -1.48
CA GLU A 272 12.01 -43.40 -0.80
C GLU A 272 12.13 -43.08 0.71
N SER A 273 11.14 -42.36 1.24
CA SER A 273 10.88 -42.09 2.67
C SER A 273 11.57 -40.90 3.37
N SER A 274 11.34 -39.69 2.86
CA SER A 274 11.22 -38.54 3.79
C SER A 274 9.81 -38.52 4.37
N THR A 275 9.58 -39.32 5.41
CA THR A 275 8.40 -39.23 6.27
C THR A 275 8.44 -37.88 6.99
N VAL A 276 7.58 -36.95 6.55
CA VAL A 276 7.23 -35.72 7.29
C VAL A 276 6.92 -36.10 8.74
N PRO A 277 7.51 -35.44 9.76
CA PRO A 277 7.19 -35.72 11.15
C PRO A 277 5.71 -35.40 11.37
N ARG A 278 4.90 -36.44 11.55
CA ARG A 278 3.53 -36.36 12.04
C ARG A 278 3.62 -36.13 13.55
N GLY A 279 3.99 -34.91 13.95
CA GLY A 279 3.83 -34.46 15.32
C GLY A 279 2.37 -34.10 15.53
N ASP A 280 1.69 -34.85 16.39
CA ASP A 280 0.32 -34.59 16.77
C ASP A 280 0.21 -33.26 17.57
N GLU A 281 -0.78 -32.44 17.22
CA GLU A 281 -1.29 -31.26 17.98
C GLU A 281 -0.47 -29.96 18.04
N GLU A 282 0.36 -29.62 17.04
CA GLU A 282 0.77 -28.22 16.84
C GLU A 282 -0.01 -27.59 15.69
N GLU A 283 -0.67 -26.47 16.00
CA GLU A 283 -1.39 -25.54 15.14
C GLU A 283 -0.64 -25.31 13.80
N ILE A 284 -0.92 -26.14 12.79
CA ILE A 284 -0.30 -26.02 11.47
C ILE A 284 -0.87 -24.76 10.82
N ALA A 285 -0.24 -23.62 11.08
CA ALA A 285 -0.43 -22.43 10.27
C ALA A 285 -0.11 -22.83 8.82
N CYS A 286 -1.13 -22.92 7.97
CA CYS A 286 -0.95 -23.21 6.55
C CYS A 286 -0.18 -22.04 5.92
N VAL A 287 1.13 -22.22 5.74
CA VAL A 287 1.99 -21.28 5.03
C VAL A 287 1.99 -21.65 3.56
N ARG A 288 1.50 -20.76 2.70
CA ARG A 288 1.55 -20.93 1.23
C ARG A 288 2.25 -19.76 0.57
N VAL A 289 2.88 -19.99 -0.57
CA VAL A 289 3.33 -18.92 -1.46
C VAL A 289 2.22 -18.70 -2.48
N VAL A 290 1.86 -17.43 -2.71
CA VAL A 290 0.85 -17.03 -3.69
C VAL A 290 1.58 -16.26 -4.79
N GLU A 291 1.51 -16.78 -6.01
CA GLU A 291 2.18 -16.22 -7.20
C GLU A 291 1.19 -15.92 -8.32
N GLU A 292 0.00 -16.49 -8.24
CA GLU A 292 -1.03 -16.35 -9.26
C GLU A 292 -1.49 -14.90 -9.35
N ALA A 293 -1.59 -14.39 -10.58
CA ALA A 293 -2.17 -13.09 -10.83
C ALA A 293 -3.63 -13.04 -10.34
N THR A 294 -4.01 -11.91 -9.75
CA THR A 294 -5.38 -11.60 -9.39
C THR A 294 -5.92 -10.60 -10.40
N VAL A 295 -7.02 -10.99 -11.03
CA VAL A 295 -7.80 -10.18 -11.95
C VAL A 295 -8.98 -9.58 -11.18
N LEU A 296 -9.10 -8.26 -11.18
CA LEU A 296 -10.20 -7.53 -10.53
C LEU A 296 -11.35 -7.24 -11.51
N GLU A 297 -11.90 -8.27 -12.16
CA GLU A 297 -13.06 -8.12 -13.06
C GLU A 297 -14.36 -7.77 -12.29
N HIS A 298 -14.52 -8.27 -11.07
CA HIS A 298 -15.86 -8.39 -10.43
C HIS A 298 -16.23 -7.26 -9.49
N ALA A 299 -15.37 -6.26 -9.33
CA ALA A 299 -15.66 -5.17 -8.41
C ALA A 299 -16.31 -3.97 -9.12
N GLY A 300 -16.28 -3.92 -10.47
CA GLY A 300 -16.91 -2.83 -11.23
C GLY A 300 -16.34 -1.44 -10.90
N TRP A 301 -15.03 -1.38 -10.60
CA TRP A 301 -14.33 -0.13 -10.28
C TRP A 301 -13.86 0.61 -11.52
N PHE A 302 -13.31 -0.14 -12.48
CA PHE A 302 -12.55 0.39 -13.59
C PHE A 302 -13.24 0.06 -14.92
N LYS A 303 -13.00 0.91 -15.92
CA LYS A 303 -13.45 0.68 -17.31
C LYS A 303 -12.74 -0.51 -17.94
N GLU A 304 -11.54 -0.80 -17.47
CA GLU A 304 -10.69 -1.88 -17.95
C GLU A 304 -10.45 -2.93 -16.87
N GLU A 305 -10.07 -4.13 -17.29
CA GLU A 305 -9.66 -5.20 -16.39
C GLU A 305 -8.34 -4.85 -15.71
N MET A 306 -8.32 -4.90 -14.38
CA MET A 306 -7.13 -4.61 -13.58
C MET A 306 -6.48 -5.90 -13.08
N THR A 307 -5.31 -6.22 -13.63
CA THR A 307 -4.51 -7.39 -13.24
C THR A 307 -3.39 -7.00 -12.28
N THR A 308 -3.13 -7.85 -11.27
CA THR A 308 -2.06 -7.68 -10.28
C THR A 308 -1.37 -9.00 -9.96
N SER A 309 -0.04 -9.03 -9.90
CA SER A 309 0.72 -10.29 -9.82
C SER A 309 1.87 -10.30 -8.81
N LEU A 310 1.98 -9.29 -7.94
CA LEU A 310 3.02 -9.26 -6.92
C LEU A 310 2.92 -10.48 -5.97
N PRO A 311 3.96 -11.34 -5.89
CA PRO A 311 3.90 -12.56 -5.09
C PRO A 311 4.10 -12.27 -3.60
N TYR A 312 3.55 -13.14 -2.76
CA TYR A 312 3.66 -13.05 -1.29
C TYR A 312 3.58 -14.41 -0.61
N THR A 313 4.10 -14.49 0.61
CA THR A 313 3.84 -15.63 1.50
C THR A 313 2.59 -15.35 2.32
N GLU A 314 1.61 -16.25 2.29
CA GLU A 314 0.39 -16.16 3.08
C GLU A 314 0.43 -17.14 4.27
N ARG A 315 0.00 -16.66 5.44
CA ARG A 315 -0.24 -17.48 6.63
C ARG A 315 -1.64 -17.18 7.14
N VAL A 316 -2.40 -18.23 7.44
CA VAL A 316 -3.74 -18.11 8.01
C VAL A 316 -3.75 -18.65 9.42
N LEU A 317 -4.16 -17.81 10.36
CA LEU A 317 -4.36 -18.14 11.77
C LEU A 317 -5.86 -18.12 12.05
N VAL A 318 -6.36 -19.15 12.72
CA VAL A 318 -7.76 -19.30 13.05
C VAL A 318 -7.91 -19.29 14.56
N LEU A 319 -8.52 -18.24 15.07
CA LEU A 319 -8.68 -18.02 16.50
C LEU A 319 -10.14 -18.26 16.87
N LEU A 320 -10.37 -19.01 17.94
CA LEU A 320 -11.70 -19.22 18.49
C LEU A 320 -11.93 -18.21 19.60
N ALA A 321 -12.90 -17.30 19.43
CA ALA A 321 -13.30 -16.41 20.51
C ALA A 321 -13.99 -17.22 21.62
N GLU A 322 -13.64 -16.93 22.87
CA GLU A 322 -14.31 -17.53 24.03
C GLU A 322 -15.80 -17.12 24.07
N ARG A 323 -16.65 -18.00 24.62
CA ARG A 323 -18.08 -17.71 24.77
C ARG A 323 -18.28 -16.48 25.66
N GLY A 324 -19.00 -15.49 25.14
CA GLY A 324 -19.30 -14.25 25.87
C GLY A 324 -18.37 -13.08 25.56
N HIS A 325 -17.33 -13.28 24.74
CA HIS A 325 -16.65 -12.17 24.08
C HIS A 325 -17.36 -11.86 22.77
N ASP A 326 -17.81 -10.61 22.59
CA ASP A 326 -18.54 -10.14 21.41
C ASP A 326 -17.73 -10.15 20.10
N GLY A 327 -16.58 -10.85 20.02
CA GLY A 327 -15.74 -10.91 18.82
C GLY A 327 -15.12 -9.56 18.41
N ASN A 328 -15.38 -8.50 19.20
CA ASN A 328 -14.93 -7.13 19.00
C ASN A 328 -13.46 -6.95 19.39
N TRP A 329 -12.59 -7.76 18.81
CA TRP A 329 -11.17 -7.43 18.71
C TRP A 329 -11.06 -6.26 17.74
N VAL A 330 -10.71 -5.10 18.25
CA VAL A 330 -10.79 -3.84 17.50
C VAL A 330 -9.56 -3.66 16.64
N MET A 331 -8.40 -4.10 17.12
CA MET A 331 -7.14 -3.84 16.45
C MET A 331 -6.26 -5.07 16.38
N VAL A 332 -5.57 -5.19 15.26
CA VAL A 332 -4.42 -6.07 15.09
C VAL A 332 -3.19 -5.18 15.00
N MET A 333 -2.27 -5.32 15.94
CA MET A 333 -0.96 -4.67 15.91
C MET A 333 0.10 -5.69 15.55
N LEU A 334 0.98 -5.30 14.64
CA LEU A 334 2.18 -6.06 14.30
C LEU A 334 3.36 -5.41 15.01
N THR A 335 4.10 -6.20 15.78
CA THR A 335 5.45 -5.86 16.22
C THR A 335 6.47 -6.64 15.40
N VAL A 336 7.76 -6.42 15.68
CA VAL A 336 8.85 -7.16 15.03
C VAL A 336 8.69 -8.67 15.22
N ASP A 337 8.22 -9.10 16.40
CA ASP A 337 8.21 -10.50 16.80
C ASP A 337 6.83 -11.06 17.16
N ALA A 338 5.79 -10.22 17.23
CA ALA A 338 4.47 -10.63 17.72
C ALA A 338 3.31 -9.99 16.96
N LEU A 339 2.23 -10.76 16.89
CA LEU A 339 0.90 -10.26 16.55
C LEU A 339 0.15 -9.98 17.86
N MET A 340 -0.26 -8.74 18.07
CA MET A 340 -1.09 -8.37 19.22
C MET A 340 -2.51 -8.09 18.75
N LEU A 341 -3.48 -8.77 19.37
CA LEU A 341 -4.89 -8.50 19.17
C LEU A 341 -5.40 -7.75 20.40
N THR A 342 -6.05 -6.61 20.21
CA THR A 342 -6.61 -5.84 21.32
C THR A 342 -8.14 -5.79 21.26
N THR A 343 -8.77 -5.89 22.42
CA THR A 343 -10.19 -5.60 22.66
C THR A 343 -10.30 -4.27 23.40
N TYR A 344 -11.44 -3.58 23.29
CA TYR A 344 -11.76 -2.46 24.20
C TYR A 344 -12.28 -2.95 25.54
#